data_AF-A0A7S3HZT5-F1
#
_entry.id   AF-A0A7S3HZT5-F1
#
_cell.length_a   1.000
_cell.length_b   1.000
_cell.length_c   1.000
_cell.angle_alpha   90.00
_cell.angle_beta   90.00
_cell.angle_gamma   90.00
#
_symmetry.space_group_name_H-M   'P 1'
#
loop_
_entity.id
_entity.type
_entity.pdbx_description
1 polymer ?
#
loop_
_entity_poly.entity_id
_entity_poly.type
_entity_poly.pdbx_seq_one_letter_code
_entity_poly.pdbx_strand_id
1 'polypeptide(L)'
;FYLGWSQGTVQMFYALATVEESFLQDNLYKFVAFAPCTICPVDGPESYWEDTLFSFPSIGVYDIYGPNWDRDYAKVCDQLGQEACDYASCDWCQPMSVQSESHW
;
A
#
# COMPACT_ATOMS: atom_id res chain seq x y z
N PHE A 1 -19.29 2.15 5.95
CA PHE A 1 -19.10 0.95 5.11
C PHE A 1 -17.72 1.04 4.50
N TYR A 2 -16.95 -0.03 4.54
CA TYR A 2 -15.63 -0.10 3.89
C TYR A 2 -15.60 -1.27 2.91
N LEU A 3 -15.05 -1.04 1.71
CA LEU A 3 -14.86 -2.04 0.68
C LEU A 3 -13.35 -2.19 0.45
N GLY A 4 -12.83 -3.39 0.65
CA GLY A 4 -11.42 -3.69 0.35
C GLY A 4 -11.32 -4.71 -0.78
N TRP A 5 -10.34 -4.53 -1.65
CA TRP A 5 -10.03 -5.46 -2.73
C TRP A 5 -8.54 -5.81 -2.67
N SER A 6 -8.20 -7.10 -2.77
CA SER A 6 -6.81 -7.56 -2.81
C SER A 6 -5.98 -6.94 -1.68
N GLN A 7 -4.85 -6.33 -1.99
CA GLN A 7 -3.99 -5.74 -0.97
C GLN A 7 -4.60 -4.55 -0.23
N GLY A 8 -5.60 -3.88 -0.82
CA GLY A 8 -6.38 -2.83 -0.14
C GLY A 8 -7.17 -3.36 1.07
N THR A 9 -7.33 -4.68 1.24
CA THR A 9 -7.91 -5.26 2.47
C THR A 9 -6.96 -5.19 3.65
N VAL A 10 -5.64 -5.17 3.43
CA VAL A 10 -4.61 -5.17 4.48
C VAL A 10 -4.76 -3.96 5.40
N GLN A 11 -5.02 -2.77 4.84
CA GLN A 11 -5.22 -1.55 5.64
C GLN A 11 -6.41 -1.67 6.60
N MET A 12 -7.51 -2.30 6.17
CA MET A 12 -8.67 -2.49 7.03
C MET A 12 -8.40 -3.55 8.10
N PHE A 13 -7.66 -4.61 7.77
CA PHE A 13 -7.24 -5.58 8.78
C PHE A 13 -6.31 -4.96 9.81
N TYR A 14 -5.35 -4.14 9.40
CA TYR A 14 -4.50 -3.38 10.31
C TYR A 14 -5.31 -2.43 11.19
N ALA A 15 -6.27 -1.70 10.62
CA ALA A 15 -7.13 -0.81 11.39
C ALA A 15 -8.01 -1.56 12.39
N LEU A 16 -8.57 -2.72 12.02
CA LEU A 16 -9.30 -3.60 12.96
C LEU A 16 -8.37 -4.08 14.09
N ALA A 17 -7.14 -4.46 13.78
CA ALA A 17 -6.20 -4.92 14.80
C ALA A 17 -5.73 -3.81 15.77
N THR A 18 -5.78 -2.53 15.37
CA THR A 18 -5.14 -1.42 16.12
C THR A 18 -6.12 -0.42 16.73
N VAL A 19 -7.28 -0.20 16.12
CA VAL A 19 -8.26 0.83 16.53
C VAL A 19 -9.70 0.34 16.54
N GLU A 20 -9.92 -0.98 16.65
CA GLU A 20 -11.27 -1.55 16.76
C GLU A 20 -12.03 -0.99 17.95
N GLU A 21 -11.50 -1.16 19.17
CA GLU A 21 -12.18 -0.75 20.41
C GLU A 21 -12.28 0.78 20.55
N SER A 22 -11.30 1.54 20.04
CA SER A 22 -11.23 2.99 20.23
C SER A 22 -12.04 3.78 19.19
N PHE A 23 -12.37 3.18 18.04
CA PHE A 23 -13.04 3.89 16.96
C PHE A 23 -13.96 3.00 16.11
N LEU A 24 -13.47 1.89 15.56
CA LEU A 24 -14.24 1.18 14.52
C LEU A 24 -15.48 0.48 15.07
N GLN A 25 -15.48 0.00 16.32
CA GLN A 25 -16.65 -0.65 16.92
C GLN A 25 -17.91 0.23 16.85
N ASP A 26 -17.74 1.55 16.97
CA ASP A 26 -18.84 2.53 17.00
C ASP A 26 -19.08 3.18 15.64
N ASN A 27 -18.08 3.15 14.75
CA ASN A 27 -18.08 3.93 13.50
C ASN A 27 -18.11 3.08 12.22
N LEU A 28 -17.90 1.76 12.31
CA LEU A 28 -17.88 0.87 11.17
C LEU A 28 -19.03 -0.14 11.21
N TYR A 29 -20.05 0.09 10.40
CA TYR A 29 -21.19 -0.83 10.31
C TYR A 29 -20.86 -2.16 9.60
N LYS A 30 -20.00 -2.12 8.57
CA LYS A 30 -19.66 -3.29 7.75
C LYS A 30 -18.37 -3.08 6.98
N PHE A 31 -17.53 -4.11 6.99
CA PHE A 31 -16.42 -4.30 6.06
C PHE A 31 -16.77 -5.44 5.09
N VAL A 32 -16.59 -5.21 3.79
CA VAL A 32 -16.67 -6.25 2.75
C VAL A 32 -15.30 -6.39 2.11
N ALA A 33 -14.72 -7.59 2.24
CA ALA A 33 -13.42 -7.92 1.70
C ALA A 33 -13.58 -8.78 0.44
N PHE A 34 -13.04 -8.31 -0.68
CA PHE A 34 -13.04 -9.02 -1.96
C PHE A 34 -11.62 -9.49 -2.27
N ALA A 35 -11.47 -10.80 -2.55
CA ALA A 35 -10.17 -11.43 -2.79
C ALA A 35 -9.08 -10.99 -1.80
N PRO A 36 -9.33 -11.06 -0.47
CA PRO A 36 -8.45 -10.45 0.51
C PRO A 36 -7.04 -11.04 0.46
N CYS A 37 -6.06 -10.15 0.50
CA CYS A 37 -4.67 -10.50 0.71
C CYS A 37 -4.43 -10.69 2.20
N THR A 38 -4.35 -11.94 2.67
CA THR A 38 -4.15 -12.29 4.10
C THR A 38 -2.85 -13.06 4.36
N ILE A 39 -2.09 -13.35 3.31
CA ILE A 39 -0.81 -14.08 3.40
C ILE A 39 0.22 -13.21 2.69
N CYS A 40 1.18 -12.69 3.45
CA CYS A 40 2.35 -12.04 2.87
C CYS A 40 3.17 -13.13 2.17
N PRO A 41 3.43 -13.03 0.86
CA PRO A 41 4.35 -13.94 0.20
C PRO A 41 5.74 -13.83 0.85
N VAL A 42 6.57 -14.87 0.69
CA VAL A 42 7.97 -14.78 1.13
C VAL A 42 8.66 -13.81 0.21
N ASP A 43 8.67 -12.56 0.63
CA ASP A 43 9.32 -11.47 -0.05
C ASP A 43 10.77 -11.37 0.40
N GLY A 44 11.58 -10.65 -0.38
CA GLY A 44 13.02 -10.51 -0.17
C GLY A 44 13.41 -9.93 1.20
N PRO A 45 14.70 -9.61 1.42
CA PRO A 45 15.14 -9.01 2.68
C PRO A 45 14.36 -7.73 3.00
N GLU A 46 14.03 -7.51 4.27
CA GLU A 46 13.26 -6.36 4.75
C GLU A 46 13.85 -5.00 4.30
N SER A 47 15.18 -4.92 4.23
CA SER A 47 15.89 -3.72 3.74
C SER A 47 15.47 -3.31 2.33
N TYR A 48 15.08 -4.26 1.47
CA TYR A 48 14.56 -3.93 0.14
C TYR A 48 13.32 -3.04 0.23
N TRP A 49 12.43 -3.30 1.18
CA TRP A 49 11.19 -2.54 1.36
C TRP A 49 11.44 -1.20 2.06
N GLU A 50 12.29 -1.19 3.08
CA GLU A 50 12.66 0.00 3.84
C GLU A 50 13.38 1.03 2.96
N ASP A 51 14.34 0.57 2.15
CA ASP A 51 15.16 1.44 1.29
C ASP A 51 14.40 1.89 0.03
N THR A 52 13.29 1.23 -0.33
CA THR A 52 12.49 1.58 -1.52
C THR A 52 11.09 2.07 -1.17
N LEU A 53 10.11 1.16 -1.11
CA LEU A 53 8.69 1.41 -1.02
C LEU A 53 8.29 2.27 0.16
N PHE A 54 8.89 2.02 1.34
CA PHE A 54 8.56 2.78 2.55
C PHE A 54 9.07 4.22 2.51
N SER A 55 9.97 4.53 1.57
CA SER A 55 10.47 5.88 1.33
C SER A 55 9.59 6.71 0.40
N PHE A 56 8.58 6.15 -0.27
CA PHE A 56 7.70 6.90 -1.20
C PHE A 56 6.99 8.09 -0.54
N PRO A 57 6.45 8.00 0.69
CA PRO A 57 5.83 9.14 1.35
C PRO A 57 6.79 10.29 1.63
N SER A 58 8.10 10.01 1.80
CA SER A 58 9.12 11.04 2.04
C SER A 58 9.31 11.97 0.84
N ILE A 59 9.00 11.47 -0.36
CA ILE A 59 8.97 12.22 -1.61
C ILE A 59 7.54 12.60 -1.98
N GLY A 60 6.57 12.55 -1.07
CA GLY A 60 5.19 12.98 -1.32
C GLY A 60 4.42 12.12 -2.34
N VAL A 61 4.82 10.85 -2.50
CA VAL A 61 4.06 9.84 -3.26
C VAL A 61 3.30 8.98 -2.26
N TYR A 62 1.96 8.96 -2.36
CA TYR A 62 1.08 8.29 -1.38
C TYR A 62 0.23 7.18 -2.00
N ASP A 63 0.15 7.13 -3.33
CA ASP A 63 -0.50 6.10 -4.10
C ASP A 63 0.40 5.65 -5.26
N ILE A 64 0.38 4.34 -5.52
CA ILE A 64 1.09 3.66 -6.60
C ILE A 64 0.06 3.37 -7.69
N TYR A 65 0.43 3.58 -8.96
CA TYR A 65 -0.44 3.34 -10.12
C TYR A 65 -1.70 4.21 -10.20
N GLY A 66 -1.81 5.27 -9.39
CA GLY A 66 -2.97 6.15 -9.37
C GLY A 66 -3.02 7.18 -10.50
N PRO A 67 -3.99 8.11 -10.46
CA PRO A 67 -4.23 9.08 -11.54
C PRO A 67 -3.06 10.00 -11.88
N ASN A 68 -2.09 10.15 -10.96
CA ASN A 68 -0.90 10.97 -11.15
C ASN A 68 0.37 10.15 -11.40
N TRP A 69 0.23 8.84 -11.67
CA TRP A 69 1.35 7.91 -11.64
C TRP A 69 2.47 8.25 -12.61
N ASP A 70 2.18 8.76 -13.81
CA ASP A 70 3.23 9.15 -14.76
C ASP A 70 4.22 10.17 -14.16
N ARG A 71 3.71 11.12 -13.37
CA ARG A 71 4.53 12.12 -12.68
C ARG A 71 5.23 11.52 -11.46
N ASP A 72 4.49 10.74 -10.67
CA ASP A 72 4.96 10.23 -9.40
C ASP A 72 6.00 9.11 -9.60
N TYR A 73 5.86 8.30 -10.65
CA TYR A 73 6.84 7.33 -11.11
C TYR A 73 8.17 7.98 -11.48
N ALA A 74 8.16 9.06 -12.27
CA ALA A 74 9.38 9.81 -12.58
C ALA A 74 10.07 10.30 -11.29
N LYS A 75 9.29 10.78 -10.32
CA LYS A 75 9.81 11.21 -9.02
C LYS A 75 10.45 10.07 -8.23
N VAL A 76 9.83 8.89 -8.22
CA VAL A 76 10.37 7.68 -7.58
C VAL A 76 11.72 7.32 -8.21
N CYS A 77 11.78 7.24 -9.53
CA CYS A 77 13.01 6.87 -10.24
C CYS A 77 14.14 7.91 -10.04
N ASP A 78 13.81 9.20 -10.03
CA ASP A 78 14.79 10.28 -9.87
C ASP A 78 15.32 10.42 -8.44
N GLN A 79 14.50 10.14 -7.41
CA GLN A 79 14.84 10.45 -6.02
C GLN A 79 15.18 9.22 -5.16
N LEU A 80 14.64 8.05 -5.49
CA LEU A 80 14.83 6.81 -4.69
C LEU A 80 15.69 5.77 -5.42
N GLY A 81 16.07 6.03 -6.68
CA GLY A 81 16.99 5.19 -7.44
C GLY A 81 16.33 4.01 -8.15
N GLN A 82 17.17 3.16 -8.76
CA GLN A 82 16.71 2.15 -9.71
C GLN A 82 15.88 1.04 -9.06
N GLU A 83 16.22 0.61 -7.83
CA GLU A 83 15.48 -0.46 -7.16
C GLU A 83 14.02 -0.08 -6.88
N ALA A 84 13.79 1.16 -6.42
CA ALA A 84 12.46 1.71 -6.24
C ALA A 84 11.72 1.90 -7.58
N CYS A 85 12.44 2.29 -8.63
CA CYS A 85 11.91 2.42 -9.99
C CYS A 85 11.44 1.07 -10.55
N ASP A 86 12.26 0.03 -10.40
CA ASP A 86 11.97 -1.33 -10.87
C ASP A 86 10.76 -1.93 -10.15
N TYR A 87 10.66 -1.72 -8.84
CA TYR A 87 9.47 -2.12 -8.08
C TYR A 87 8.21 -1.39 -8.57
N ALA A 88 8.32 -0.08 -8.79
CA ALA A 88 7.24 0.79 -9.24
C ALA A 88 6.85 0.57 -10.71
N SER A 89 7.60 -0.24 -11.46
CA SER A 89 7.36 -0.50 -12.88
C SER A 89 6.34 -1.62 -13.04
N CYS A 90 5.07 -1.25 -13.22
CA CYS A 90 4.02 -2.21 -13.55
C CYS A 90 2.96 -1.62 -14.50
N ASP A 91 2.75 -2.29 -15.63
CA ASP A 91 1.83 -1.85 -16.68
C ASP A 91 0.35 -2.18 -16.40
N TRP A 92 0.08 -3.17 -15.54
CA TRP A 92 -1.26 -3.73 -15.30
C TRP A 92 -1.69 -3.68 -13.84
N CYS A 93 -0.97 -2.94 -13.01
CA CYS A 93 -1.28 -2.82 -11.60
C CYS A 93 -2.41 -1.84 -11.36
N GLN A 94 -3.23 -2.13 -10.35
CA GLN A 94 -4.34 -1.27 -9.97
C GLN A 94 -3.84 -0.16 -9.04
N PRO A 95 -4.44 1.04 -9.11
CA PRO A 95 -4.20 2.09 -8.12
C PRO A 95 -4.34 1.57 -6.70
N MET A 96 -3.34 1.82 -5.87
CA MET A 96 -3.34 1.41 -4.47
C MET A 96 -2.57 2.41 -3.62
N SER A 97 -2.95 2.56 -2.36
CA SER A 97 -2.21 3.41 -1.44
C SER A 97 -0.90 2.72 -1.05
N VAL A 98 0.21 3.45 -0.98
CA VAL A 98 1.51 2.93 -0.49
C VAL A 98 1.37 2.25 0.88
N GLN A 99 0.43 2.70 1.73
CA GLN A 99 0.20 2.09 3.03
C GLN A 99 -0.36 0.66 2.98
N SER A 100 -0.89 0.19 1.84
CA SER A 100 -1.35 -1.20 1.75
C SER A 100 -0.19 -2.19 1.77
N GLU A 101 1.01 -1.72 1.44
CA GLU A 101 2.23 -2.53 1.44
C GLU A 101 3.03 -2.40 2.74
N SER A 102 2.81 -1.35 3.54
CA SER A 102 3.57 -1.12 4.78
C SER A 102 3.03 -1.86 6.00
N HIS A 103 1.83 -2.44 5.91
CA HIS A 103 1.10 -2.99 7.07
C HIS A 103 0.69 -4.45 6.89
N TRP A 104 1.49 -5.22 6.15
CA TRP A 104 1.36 -6.67 6.02
C TRP A 104 1.60 -7.43 7.34
#